data_AF-A0A1I4DIR4-F1
#
_entry.id   AF-A0A1I4DIR4-F1
#
_cell.length_a   1.000
_cell.length_b   1.000
_cell.length_c   1.000
_cell.angle_alpha   90.00
_cell.angle_beta   90.00
_cell.angle_gamma   90.00
#
_symmetry.space_group_name_H-M   'P 1'
#
loop_
_entity.id
_entity.type
_entity.pdbx_description
1 polymer ?
#
loop_
_entity_poly.entity_id
_entity_poly.type
_entity_poly.pdbx_seq_one_letter_code
_entity_poly.pdbx_strand_id
1 'polypeptide(L)'
;MTIRTLALASAATSIQDHRLALGAFMGPGSTVLERRGGIYYYPGAADLVSASALQANVTPFVAVVDGTSNSLQGQVVVVADANETLTFAAGEAAVARTDRVVLQVRDNTFDASGSTDARVVIVKGNTSTGAATAVPASSLLLWEVVVPIGASSITFSSARTDRRQWIATPMRIPVNSSTERDALPAIPGLEVTRLDTGDIQQYWSSAWRTLLPVAAPTSQVSFVRKTSDTARSNAASQTADPHLTLAVAANSTYLFDGFLIYSGPTAADFAFGFTLPSGATSQFAAHTLADTAGATYGDIDMRVYAPPSVFFMGAAASNAASMPRGIIRTGGTAGNVTLIWSQVIGNASATTLYADSYIRLEKVA
;
A
#
# COMPACT_ATOMS: atom_id res chain seq x y z
N MET A 1 -20.74 -10.91 -39.29
CA MET A 1 -20.34 -9.50 -39.08
C MET A 1 -20.11 -9.37 -37.61
N THR A 2 -18.92 -8.99 -37.11
CA THR A 2 -18.80 -9.04 -35.65
C THR A 2 -17.99 -7.97 -34.98
N ILE A 3 -17.07 -7.25 -35.63
CA ILE A 3 -16.30 -6.22 -34.93
C ILE A 3 -15.94 -5.11 -35.92
N ARG A 4 -16.14 -3.85 -35.51
CA ARG A 4 -15.69 -2.65 -36.22
C ARG A 4 -14.86 -1.75 -35.31
N THR A 5 -14.08 -0.93 -35.99
CA THR A 5 -12.77 -0.35 -35.65
C THR A 5 -12.86 0.91 -34.78
N LEU A 6 -11.87 1.09 -33.90
CA LEU A 6 -11.75 2.25 -33.01
C LEU A 6 -11.35 3.54 -33.77
N ALA A 7 -11.83 4.70 -33.28
CA ALA A 7 -11.64 6.07 -33.78
C ALA A 7 -12.36 6.46 -35.10
N LEU A 8 -13.63 6.09 -35.25
CA LEU A 8 -14.46 6.42 -36.42
C LEU A 8 -14.78 7.93 -36.49
N ALA A 9 -14.02 8.70 -37.28
CA ALA A 9 -14.30 10.12 -37.54
C ALA A 9 -15.76 10.30 -37.97
N SER A 10 -16.42 11.31 -37.40
CA SER A 10 -17.80 11.66 -37.72
C SER A 10 -17.88 13.10 -38.22
N ALA A 11 -19.05 13.54 -38.67
CA ALA A 11 -19.26 14.95 -39.00
C ALA A 11 -19.08 15.89 -37.78
N ALA A 12 -19.05 15.35 -36.55
CA ALA A 12 -18.90 16.09 -35.30
C ALA A 12 -17.55 15.87 -34.59
N THR A 13 -16.84 14.78 -34.89
CA THR A 13 -15.56 14.44 -34.24
C THR A 13 -14.50 14.13 -35.28
N SER A 14 -13.42 14.91 -35.23
CA SER A 14 -12.25 14.77 -36.07
C SER A 14 -11.30 13.68 -35.55
N ILE A 15 -10.32 13.29 -36.37
CA ILE A 15 -9.23 12.40 -35.95
C ILE A 15 -8.42 13.04 -34.81
N GLN A 16 -8.35 14.37 -34.75
CA GLN A 16 -7.72 15.12 -33.68
C GLN A 16 -8.49 14.94 -32.35
N ASP A 17 -9.82 14.97 -32.37
CA ASP A 17 -10.65 14.74 -31.18
C ASP A 17 -10.45 13.33 -30.61
N HIS A 18 -10.26 12.33 -31.47
CA HIS A 18 -9.97 10.97 -31.04
C HIS A 18 -8.56 10.79 -30.49
N ARG A 19 -7.57 11.56 -30.98
CA ARG A 19 -6.23 11.60 -30.39
C ARG A 19 -6.23 12.25 -29.02
N LEU A 20 -7.01 13.32 -28.84
CA LEU A 20 -7.22 13.94 -27.53
C LEU A 20 -7.96 13.01 -26.55
N ALA A 21 -8.89 12.19 -27.05
CA ALA A 21 -9.57 11.18 -26.24
C ALA A 21 -8.61 10.12 -25.65
N LEU A 22 -7.53 9.76 -26.37
CA LEU A 22 -6.50 8.85 -25.83
C LEU A 22 -5.75 9.48 -24.64
N GLY A 23 -5.62 10.81 -24.62
CA GLY A 23 -5.07 11.57 -23.50
C GLY A 23 -5.83 11.37 -22.18
N ALA A 24 -7.11 10.97 -22.22
CA ALA A 24 -7.89 10.68 -21.01
C ALA A 24 -7.33 9.47 -20.23
N PHE A 25 -6.61 8.57 -20.90
CA PHE A 25 -6.00 7.38 -20.28
C PHE A 25 -4.54 7.60 -19.86
N MET A 26 -4.03 8.83 -19.98
CA MET A 26 -2.65 9.18 -19.70
C MET A 26 -2.53 9.99 -18.40
N GLY A 27 -1.38 9.88 -17.74
CA GLY A 27 -1.07 10.63 -16.52
C GLY A 27 -1.04 12.15 -16.76
N PRO A 28 -1.30 12.97 -15.72
CA PRO A 28 -1.28 14.42 -15.82
C PRO A 28 0.10 14.94 -16.25
N GLY A 29 0.11 15.99 -17.07
CA GLY A 29 1.31 16.74 -17.47
C GLY A 29 1.57 17.93 -16.55
N SER A 30 2.38 18.88 -17.02
CA SER A 30 2.77 20.09 -16.28
C SER A 30 1.62 21.09 -16.08
N THR A 31 0.55 20.98 -16.87
CA THR A 31 -0.67 21.80 -16.72
C THR A 31 -1.92 20.93 -16.66
N VAL A 32 -3.05 21.52 -16.24
CA VAL A 32 -4.34 20.82 -16.06
C VAL A 32 -4.91 20.22 -17.36
N LEU A 33 -4.45 20.69 -18.53
CA LEU A 33 -4.87 20.19 -19.85
C LEU A 33 -3.79 19.34 -20.54
N GLU A 34 -2.56 19.36 -20.03
CA GLU A 34 -1.48 18.54 -20.57
C GLU A 34 -1.52 17.12 -20.03
N ARG A 35 -1.06 16.19 -20.86
CA ARG A 35 -0.78 14.83 -20.45
C ARG A 35 0.70 14.57 -20.61
N ARG A 36 1.25 13.68 -19.80
CA ARG A 36 2.68 13.38 -19.84
C ARG A 36 3.01 12.54 -21.07
N GLY A 37 3.74 13.10 -22.04
CA GLY A 37 4.42 12.32 -23.07
C GLY A 37 5.55 11.47 -22.49
N GLY A 38 5.91 10.39 -23.18
CA GLY A 38 6.97 9.49 -22.77
C GLY A 38 6.86 8.08 -23.33
N ILE A 39 7.82 7.24 -22.96
CA ILE A 39 7.92 5.84 -23.36
C ILE A 39 7.14 5.00 -22.36
N TYR A 40 6.40 4.00 -22.84
CA TYR A 40 5.85 2.97 -21.96
C TYR A 40 6.99 2.13 -21.40
N TYR A 41 7.08 2.09 -20.08
CA TYR A 41 8.16 1.36 -19.44
C TYR A 41 8.09 -0.12 -19.79
N TYR A 42 9.18 -0.64 -20.32
CA TYR A 42 9.47 -2.05 -20.46
C TYR A 42 10.99 -2.24 -20.40
N PRO A 43 11.51 -3.30 -19.76
CA PRO A 43 12.95 -3.54 -19.70
C PRO A 43 13.56 -3.61 -21.11
N GLY A 44 14.47 -2.68 -21.41
CA GLY A 44 15.12 -2.58 -22.72
C GLY A 44 14.32 -1.85 -23.81
N ALA A 45 13.19 -1.21 -23.50
CA ALA A 45 12.46 -0.39 -24.49
C ALA A 45 13.24 0.88 -24.87
N ALA A 46 13.37 1.15 -26.16
CA ALA A 46 14.12 2.28 -26.70
C ALA A 46 15.58 2.37 -26.18
N ASP A 47 16.19 1.23 -25.85
CA ASP A 47 17.61 1.18 -25.49
C ASP A 47 18.49 1.44 -26.70
N LEU A 48 19.61 2.13 -26.49
CA LEU A 48 20.57 2.44 -27.54
C LEU A 48 21.72 1.44 -27.49
N VAL A 49 21.67 0.42 -28.33
CA VAL A 49 22.64 -0.67 -28.33
C VAL A 49 23.65 -0.52 -29.48
N SER A 50 24.92 -0.83 -29.23
CA SER A 50 25.98 -0.76 -30.25
C SER A 50 25.67 -1.72 -31.40
N ALA A 51 25.78 -1.25 -32.64
CA ALA A 51 25.58 -2.06 -33.85
C ALA A 51 26.86 -2.18 -34.70
N SER A 52 27.59 -1.07 -34.87
CA SER A 52 28.88 -1.01 -35.56
C SER A 52 29.68 0.20 -35.07
N ALA A 53 30.87 0.44 -35.63
CA ALA A 53 31.81 1.48 -35.19
C ALA A 53 31.15 2.86 -34.99
N LEU A 54 30.31 3.30 -35.93
CA LEU A 54 29.55 4.56 -35.86
C LEU A 54 28.03 4.32 -35.91
N GLN A 55 27.57 3.12 -35.58
CA GLN A 55 26.15 2.78 -35.66
C GLN A 55 25.64 2.22 -34.33
N ALA A 56 24.42 2.62 -33.98
CA ALA A 56 23.68 2.05 -32.87
C ALA A 56 22.24 1.78 -33.28
N ASN A 57 21.63 0.78 -32.67
CA ASN A 57 20.21 0.49 -32.83
C ASN A 57 19.44 1.07 -31.65
N VAL A 58 18.29 1.66 -31.92
CA VAL A 58 17.24 1.87 -30.91
C VAL A 58 16.32 0.66 -30.94
N THR A 59 16.22 -0.05 -29.82
CA THR A 59 15.38 -1.25 -29.70
C THR A 59 13.87 -0.91 -29.73
N PRO A 60 12.98 -1.88 -30.00
CA PRO A 60 11.52 -1.66 -30.05
C PRO A 60 10.95 -0.95 -28.82
N PHE A 61 9.89 -0.16 -29.02
CA PHE A 61 9.19 0.54 -27.94
C PHE A 61 7.78 1.01 -28.36
N VAL A 62 6.98 1.37 -27.36
CA VAL A 62 5.77 2.16 -27.53
C VAL A 62 5.96 3.49 -26.80
N ALA A 63 5.58 4.60 -27.41
CA ALA A 63 5.71 5.93 -26.83
C ALA A 63 4.50 6.81 -27.16
N VAL A 64 4.34 7.88 -26.38
CA VAL A 64 3.43 8.97 -26.71
C VAL A 64 4.22 10.26 -26.81
N VAL A 65 4.18 10.89 -28.00
CA VAL A 65 4.87 12.15 -28.29
C VAL A 65 3.88 13.30 -28.21
N ASP A 66 4.27 14.35 -27.49
CA ASP A 66 3.52 15.60 -27.42
C ASP A 66 3.65 16.35 -28.75
N GLY A 67 2.54 16.61 -29.44
CA GLY A 67 2.54 17.44 -30.63
C GLY A 67 2.74 18.90 -30.26
N THR A 68 3.96 19.39 -30.45
CA THR A 68 4.36 20.77 -30.11
C THR A 68 4.67 21.61 -31.33
N SER A 69 4.53 21.08 -32.54
CA SER A 69 4.66 21.86 -33.78
C SER A 69 3.54 22.90 -33.91
N ASN A 70 2.40 22.64 -33.26
CA ASN A 70 1.28 23.57 -33.13
C ASN A 70 0.50 23.25 -31.84
N SER A 71 -0.13 24.25 -31.20
CA SER A 71 -0.94 24.06 -29.99
C SER A 71 -2.15 23.14 -30.17
N LEU A 72 -2.58 22.92 -31.41
CA LEU A 72 -3.70 22.05 -31.78
C LEU A 72 -3.25 20.65 -32.18
N GLN A 73 -1.95 20.41 -32.39
CA GLN A 73 -1.49 19.12 -32.88
C GLN A 73 -1.89 18.01 -31.91
N GLY A 74 -1.72 18.20 -30.60
CA GLY A 74 -2.08 17.19 -29.59
C GLY A 74 -1.16 15.96 -29.66
N GLN A 75 -1.42 14.97 -28.81
CA GLN A 75 -0.50 13.83 -28.65
C GLN A 75 -0.61 12.79 -29.76
N VAL A 76 0.46 12.03 -29.97
CA VAL A 76 0.56 10.93 -30.94
C VAL A 76 1.16 9.71 -30.29
N VAL A 77 0.45 8.58 -30.34
CA VAL A 77 0.99 7.28 -29.96
C VAL A 77 1.83 6.72 -31.10
N VAL A 78 3.05 6.31 -30.81
CA VAL A 78 4.01 5.74 -31.75
C VAL A 78 4.40 4.34 -31.29
N VAL A 79 4.48 3.41 -32.23
CA VAL A 79 4.98 2.06 -32.02
C VAL A 79 6.17 1.84 -32.95
N ALA A 80 7.29 1.41 -32.39
CA ALA A 80 8.42 0.87 -33.13
C ALA A 80 8.53 -0.63 -32.78
N ASP A 81 8.31 -1.50 -33.76
CA ASP A 81 8.23 -2.95 -33.59
C ASP A 81 9.54 -3.68 -33.97
N ALA A 82 10.51 -2.96 -34.53
CA ALA A 82 11.83 -3.45 -34.89
C ALA A 82 12.94 -2.50 -34.44
N ASN A 83 14.19 -2.96 -34.55
CA ASN A 83 15.36 -2.12 -34.28
C ASN A 83 15.49 -1.02 -35.34
N GLU A 84 15.63 0.22 -34.89
CA GLU A 84 15.92 1.36 -35.76
C GLU A 84 17.43 1.65 -35.76
N THR A 85 18.10 1.41 -36.90
CA THR A 85 19.54 1.61 -37.04
C THR A 85 19.88 3.06 -37.34
N LEU A 86 20.70 3.66 -36.48
CA LEU A 86 21.17 5.03 -36.60
C LEU A 86 22.65 5.05 -36.97
N THR A 87 23.02 5.89 -37.95
CA THR A 87 24.41 6.10 -38.35
C THR A 87 24.88 7.49 -37.91
N PHE A 88 25.85 7.54 -37.00
CA PHE A 88 26.47 8.77 -36.53
C PHE A 88 27.55 9.22 -37.52
N ALA A 89 27.66 10.54 -37.73
CA ALA A 89 28.77 11.10 -38.47
C ALA A 89 30.08 10.96 -37.68
N ALA A 90 31.21 10.83 -38.37
CA ALA A 90 32.54 10.83 -37.74
C ALA A 90 32.76 12.07 -36.85
N GLY A 91 33.64 11.97 -35.86
CA GLY A 91 33.94 13.04 -34.91
C GLY A 91 34.60 14.26 -35.55
N GLU A 92 34.36 15.43 -34.97
CA GLU A 92 34.97 16.68 -35.45
C GLU A 92 36.46 16.72 -35.08
N ALA A 93 37.26 17.39 -35.89
CA ALA A 93 38.72 17.42 -35.69
C ALA A 93 39.17 18.17 -34.43
N ALA A 94 38.38 19.13 -33.95
CA ALA A 94 38.80 20.06 -32.89
C ALA A 94 37.98 19.98 -31.59
N VAL A 95 36.75 19.43 -31.65
CA VAL A 95 35.83 19.41 -30.50
C VAL A 95 35.10 18.07 -30.40
N ALA A 96 34.92 17.58 -29.18
CA ALA A 96 33.95 16.52 -28.94
C ALA A 96 32.56 17.15 -29.03
N ARG A 97 31.60 16.45 -29.65
CA ARG A 97 30.24 16.97 -29.80
C ARG A 97 29.21 16.06 -29.17
N THR A 98 28.16 16.63 -28.62
CA THR A 98 27.02 15.86 -28.12
C THR A 98 25.91 15.82 -29.17
N ASP A 99 25.69 14.65 -29.75
CA ASP A 99 24.57 14.36 -30.64
C ASP A 99 23.36 13.90 -29.81
N ARG A 100 22.14 14.20 -30.26
CA ARG A 100 20.90 13.77 -29.60
C ARG A 100 20.16 12.76 -30.45
N VAL A 101 19.73 11.66 -29.85
CA VAL A 101 18.81 10.71 -30.47
C VAL A 101 17.40 11.04 -30.00
N VAL A 102 16.51 11.34 -30.94
CA VAL A 102 15.14 11.75 -30.67
C VAL A 102 14.15 10.91 -31.45
N LEU A 103 13.01 10.61 -30.85
CA LEU A 103 11.82 10.15 -31.58
C LEU A 103 11.06 11.40 -32.01
N GLN A 104 10.90 11.62 -33.31
CA GLN A 104 10.18 12.75 -33.87
C GLN A 104 8.91 12.30 -34.58
N VAL A 105 7.83 13.02 -34.34
CA VAL A 105 6.60 12.95 -35.12
C VAL A 105 6.55 14.15 -36.06
N ARG A 106 6.33 13.87 -37.34
CA ARG A 106 6.01 14.88 -38.35
C ARG A 106 4.56 14.74 -38.75
N ASP A 107 3.88 15.88 -38.79
CA ASP A 107 2.49 15.96 -39.22
C ASP A 107 2.34 17.19 -40.07
N ASN A 108 2.38 16.99 -41.40
CA ASN A 108 2.35 18.06 -42.40
C ASN A 108 1.21 19.06 -42.17
N THR A 109 0.08 18.61 -41.62
CA THR A 109 -1.06 19.47 -41.30
C THR A 109 -0.71 20.56 -40.30
N PHE A 110 0.23 20.29 -39.39
CA PHE A 110 0.60 21.18 -38.29
C PHE A 110 2.02 21.75 -38.41
N ASP A 111 2.92 21.10 -39.16
CA ASP A 111 4.32 21.51 -39.30
C ASP A 111 4.75 21.89 -40.72
N ALA A 112 3.87 21.74 -41.72
CA ALA A 112 4.15 21.98 -43.14
C ALA A 112 5.43 21.29 -43.68
N SER A 113 5.86 20.20 -43.03
CA SER A 113 7.11 19.49 -43.37
C SER A 113 7.03 18.64 -44.65
N GLY A 114 5.85 18.52 -45.24
CA GLY A 114 5.56 17.64 -46.38
C GLY A 114 5.48 16.15 -46.01
N SER A 115 5.50 15.80 -44.72
CA SER A 115 5.50 14.40 -44.25
C SER A 115 4.52 14.17 -43.10
N THR A 116 3.95 12.96 -43.03
CA THR A 116 3.09 12.52 -41.93
C THR A 116 3.58 11.15 -41.45
N ASP A 117 4.58 11.13 -40.57
CA ASP A 117 5.26 9.92 -40.10
C ASP A 117 5.87 10.09 -38.70
N ALA A 118 6.37 9.00 -38.13
CA ALA A 118 7.19 9.01 -36.93
C ALA A 118 8.53 8.34 -37.23
N ARG A 119 9.63 8.87 -36.68
CA ARG A 119 10.98 8.36 -36.95
C ARG A 119 11.91 8.59 -35.77
N VAL A 120 12.90 7.72 -35.61
CA VAL A 120 14.03 7.98 -34.72
C VAL A 120 15.14 8.64 -35.54
N VAL A 121 15.64 9.79 -35.09
CA VAL A 121 16.67 10.56 -35.81
C VAL A 121 17.76 11.07 -34.89
N ILE A 122 18.96 11.24 -35.47
CA ILE A 122 20.07 11.92 -34.82
C ILE A 122 19.98 13.41 -35.14
N VAL A 123 19.90 14.23 -34.09
CA VAL A 123 20.10 15.66 -34.14
C VAL A 123 21.56 15.93 -33.82
N LYS A 124 22.35 16.21 -34.86
CA LYS A 124 23.78 16.44 -34.72
C LYS A 124 24.05 17.69 -33.86
N GLY A 125 25.02 17.57 -32.95
CA GLY A 125 25.50 18.68 -32.12
C GLY A 125 26.27 19.73 -32.93
N ASN A 126 26.49 20.89 -32.32
CA ASN A 126 27.24 21.98 -32.92
C ASN A 126 28.70 21.57 -33.17
N THR A 127 29.17 21.71 -34.41
CA THR A 127 30.50 21.25 -34.84
C THR A 127 31.65 22.16 -34.43
N SER A 128 31.34 23.39 -33.99
CA SER A 128 32.33 24.37 -33.53
C SER A 128 32.45 24.44 -32.01
N THR A 129 31.35 24.28 -31.28
CA THR A 129 31.32 24.38 -29.81
C THR A 129 31.19 23.04 -29.10
N GLY A 130 30.80 21.97 -29.82
CA GLY A 130 30.52 20.66 -29.24
C GLY A 130 29.17 20.56 -28.51
N ALA A 131 28.44 21.67 -28.38
CA ALA A 131 27.18 21.71 -27.63
C ALA A 131 26.06 20.94 -28.34
N ALA A 132 25.16 20.34 -27.55
CA ALA A 132 23.97 19.68 -28.09
C ALA A 132 23.00 20.68 -28.73
N THR A 133 22.50 20.36 -29.92
CA THR A 133 21.47 21.16 -30.60
C THR A 133 20.11 20.99 -29.92
N ALA A 134 19.25 22.01 -29.99
CA ALA A 134 17.90 21.96 -29.43
C ALA A 134 17.08 20.77 -30.00
N VAL A 135 16.23 20.19 -29.15
CA VAL A 135 15.33 19.11 -29.58
C VAL A 135 14.26 19.71 -30.51
N PRO A 136 14.04 19.14 -31.71
CA PRO A 136 12.99 19.63 -32.62
C PRO A 136 11.59 19.57 -31.98
N ALA A 137 10.66 20.37 -32.50
CA ALA A 137 9.26 20.26 -32.12
C ALA A 137 8.72 18.84 -32.37
N SER A 138 7.68 18.48 -31.63
CA SER A 138 7.01 17.17 -31.68
C SER A 138 7.97 16.00 -31.55
N SER A 139 8.90 16.09 -30.59
CA SER A 139 9.93 15.08 -30.39
C SER A 139 10.09 14.71 -28.91
N LEU A 140 10.39 13.44 -28.66
CA LEU A 140 10.89 12.94 -27.38
C LEU A 140 12.40 12.76 -27.45
N LEU A 141 13.13 13.32 -26.49
CA LEU A 141 14.55 13.05 -26.32
C LEU A 141 14.73 11.65 -25.72
N LEU A 142 15.50 10.79 -26.40
CA LEU A 142 15.79 9.43 -25.94
C LEU A 142 17.19 9.36 -25.33
N TRP A 143 18.20 9.83 -26.06
CA TRP A 143 19.60 9.71 -25.65
C TRP A 143 20.40 10.96 -26.01
N GLU A 144 21.40 11.25 -25.20
CA GLU A 144 22.53 12.10 -25.59
C GLU A 144 23.76 11.21 -25.80
N VAL A 145 24.49 11.43 -26.89
CA VAL A 145 25.66 10.63 -27.26
C VAL A 145 26.83 11.57 -27.50
N VAL A 146 27.90 11.41 -26.72
CA VAL A 146 29.14 12.14 -26.93
C VAL A 146 29.92 11.46 -28.06
N VAL A 147 30.13 12.18 -29.15
CA VAL A 147 31.04 11.79 -30.23
C VAL A 147 32.41 12.40 -29.96
N PRO A 148 33.45 11.59 -29.67
CA PRO A 148 34.79 12.10 -29.35
C PRO A 148 35.44 12.86 -30.52
N ILE A 149 36.45 13.66 -30.19
CA ILE A 149 37.29 14.37 -31.18
C ILE A 149 37.91 13.35 -32.14
N GLY A 150 37.75 13.57 -33.45
CA GLY A 150 38.33 12.73 -34.51
C GLY A 150 37.82 11.28 -34.54
N ALA A 151 36.71 10.97 -33.87
CA ALA A 151 36.22 9.60 -33.73
C ALA A 151 35.85 8.96 -35.08
N SER A 152 36.50 7.83 -35.39
CA SER A 152 36.06 6.87 -36.42
C SER A 152 35.25 5.70 -35.84
N SER A 153 35.12 5.64 -34.51
CA SER A 153 34.26 4.72 -33.77
C SER A 153 33.76 5.34 -32.46
N ILE A 154 32.62 4.87 -31.95
CA ILE A 154 32.00 5.30 -30.70
C ILE A 154 31.78 4.08 -29.80
N THR A 155 32.24 4.17 -28.55
CA THR A 155 31.93 3.18 -27.51
C THR A 155 30.60 3.55 -26.86
N PHE A 156 29.48 3.07 -27.41
CA PHE A 156 28.13 3.47 -26.99
C PHE A 156 27.77 3.14 -25.53
N SER A 157 28.45 2.19 -24.88
CA SER A 157 28.20 1.87 -23.47
C SER A 157 28.64 2.98 -22.50
N SER A 158 29.64 3.78 -22.87
CA SER A 158 30.15 4.89 -22.05
C SER A 158 29.87 6.27 -22.66
N ALA A 159 29.60 6.34 -23.97
CA ALA A 159 29.33 7.59 -24.66
C ALA A 159 27.87 8.07 -24.52
N ARG A 160 26.94 7.19 -24.12
CA ARG A 160 25.51 7.51 -24.04
C ARG A 160 25.07 7.93 -22.65
N THR A 161 24.20 8.93 -22.59
CA THR A 161 23.47 9.34 -21.39
C THR A 161 21.98 9.12 -21.63
N ASP A 162 21.33 8.39 -20.72
CA ASP A 162 19.90 8.14 -20.78
C ASP A 162 19.12 9.43 -20.49
N ARG A 163 18.24 9.80 -21.42
CA ARG A 163 17.36 10.96 -21.31
C ARG A 163 15.90 10.57 -21.51
N ARG A 164 15.60 9.28 -21.62
CA ARG A 164 14.24 8.78 -21.83
C ARG A 164 13.36 9.21 -20.67
N GLN A 165 12.18 9.70 -21.01
CA GLN A 165 11.12 9.97 -20.06
C GLN A 165 10.07 8.88 -20.13
N TRP A 166 9.69 8.34 -18.97
CA TRP A 166 8.61 7.36 -18.88
C TRP A 166 7.25 8.05 -18.78
N ILE A 167 6.26 7.53 -19.49
CA ILE A 167 4.85 7.87 -19.27
C ILE A 167 4.28 7.11 -18.08
N ALA A 168 3.13 7.54 -17.55
CA ALA A 168 2.36 6.73 -16.62
C ALA A 168 2.11 5.34 -17.21
N THR A 169 2.47 4.30 -16.47
CA THR A 169 2.17 2.92 -16.81
C THR A 169 0.65 2.72 -16.83
N PRO A 170 0.12 1.97 -17.80
CA PRO A 170 -1.31 1.72 -17.87
C PRO A 170 -1.76 0.95 -16.63
N MET A 171 -3.07 1.05 -16.40
CA MET A 171 -3.82 0.60 -15.23
C MET A 171 -3.39 -0.76 -14.65
N ARG A 172 -3.68 -0.91 -13.35
CA ARG A 172 -3.48 -2.14 -12.59
C ARG A 172 -4.22 -3.33 -13.19
N ILE A 173 -3.57 -4.48 -13.29
CA ILE A 173 -4.18 -5.71 -13.84
C ILE A 173 -4.94 -6.44 -12.72
N PRO A 174 -6.24 -6.67 -12.83
CA PRO A 174 -6.94 -7.57 -11.90
C PRO A 174 -6.55 -9.03 -12.17
N VAL A 175 -6.25 -9.78 -11.12
CA VAL A 175 -5.93 -11.22 -11.19
C VAL A 175 -6.70 -11.98 -10.11
N ASN A 176 -7.15 -13.19 -10.43
CA ASN A 176 -7.99 -14.00 -9.54
C ASN A 176 -7.20 -14.84 -8.54
N SER A 177 -5.88 -14.96 -8.70
CA SER A 177 -5.03 -15.78 -7.84
C SER A 177 -3.56 -15.39 -7.93
N SER A 178 -2.74 -15.92 -7.01
CA SER A 178 -1.28 -15.82 -7.11
C SER A 178 -0.71 -16.56 -8.32
N THR A 179 -1.36 -17.65 -8.76
CA THR A 179 -0.93 -18.40 -9.95
C THR A 179 -1.10 -17.56 -11.22
N GLU A 180 -2.23 -16.88 -11.36
CA GLU A 180 -2.47 -15.97 -12.50
C GLU A 180 -1.50 -14.78 -12.47
N ARG A 181 -1.25 -14.23 -11.28
CA ARG A 181 -0.23 -13.20 -11.08
C ARG A 181 1.16 -13.66 -11.50
N ASP A 182 1.59 -14.84 -11.05
CA ASP A 182 2.95 -15.35 -11.28
C ASP A 182 3.18 -15.78 -12.75
N ALA A 183 2.10 -15.94 -13.51
CA ALA A 183 2.16 -16.13 -14.96
C ALA A 183 2.35 -14.81 -15.75
N LEU A 184 2.16 -13.64 -15.12
CA LEU A 184 2.40 -12.35 -15.76
C LEU A 184 3.91 -12.09 -15.96
N PRO A 185 4.29 -11.32 -16.99
CA PRO A 185 5.67 -10.89 -17.17
C PRO A 185 6.21 -10.16 -15.94
N ALA A 186 7.43 -10.54 -15.53
CA ALA A 186 8.19 -9.99 -14.41
C ALA A 186 8.74 -8.57 -14.70
N ILE A 187 7.84 -7.59 -14.86
CA ILE A 187 8.19 -6.21 -15.21
C ILE A 187 8.26 -5.37 -13.92
N PRO A 188 9.40 -4.73 -13.60
CA PRO A 188 9.49 -3.83 -12.45
C PRO A 188 8.44 -2.72 -12.50
N GLY A 189 7.73 -2.52 -11.40
CA GLY A 189 6.65 -1.53 -11.29
C GLY A 189 5.29 -2.02 -11.78
N LEU A 190 5.17 -3.24 -12.33
CA LEU A 190 3.88 -3.82 -12.68
C LEU A 190 3.03 -4.00 -11.42
N GLU A 191 1.82 -3.41 -11.43
CA GLU A 191 0.85 -3.53 -10.35
C GLU A 191 -0.29 -4.47 -10.74
N VAL A 192 -0.74 -5.25 -9.74
CA VAL A 192 -1.90 -6.13 -9.84
C VAL A 192 -2.86 -5.92 -8.67
N THR A 193 -4.16 -6.09 -8.92
CA THR A 193 -5.17 -6.25 -7.86
C THR A 193 -5.47 -7.73 -7.71
N ARG A 194 -5.21 -8.28 -6.52
CA ARG A 194 -5.61 -9.63 -6.16
C ARG A 194 -7.10 -9.64 -5.82
N LEU A 195 -7.93 -10.15 -6.72
CA LEU A 195 -9.38 -10.20 -6.49
C LEU A 195 -9.78 -11.21 -5.41
N ASP A 196 -8.93 -12.21 -5.16
CA ASP A 196 -9.14 -13.23 -4.12
C ASP A 196 -8.81 -12.73 -2.71
N THR A 197 -7.86 -11.79 -2.57
CA THR A 197 -7.47 -11.25 -1.25
C THR A 197 -7.83 -9.77 -1.05
N GLY A 198 -8.15 -9.05 -2.13
CA GLY A 198 -8.32 -7.59 -2.14
C GLY A 198 -7.01 -6.81 -2.19
N ASP A 199 -5.85 -7.48 -2.14
CA ASP A 199 -4.55 -6.82 -2.03
C ASP A 199 -4.11 -6.14 -3.31
N ILE A 200 -3.34 -5.07 -3.15
CA ILE A 200 -2.58 -4.47 -4.24
C ILE A 200 -1.14 -4.93 -4.13
N GLN A 201 -0.65 -5.58 -5.18
CA GLN A 201 0.73 -6.09 -5.24
C GLN A 201 1.48 -5.45 -6.40
N GLN A 202 2.77 -5.21 -6.20
CA GLN A 202 3.67 -4.67 -7.21
C GLN A 202 4.90 -5.56 -7.35
N TYR A 203 5.32 -5.81 -8.59
CA TYR A 203 6.54 -6.53 -8.87
C TYR A 203 7.76 -5.60 -8.74
N TRP A 204 8.68 -5.92 -7.85
CA TRP A 204 9.90 -5.14 -7.64
C TRP A 204 11.06 -6.02 -7.15
N SER A 205 12.27 -5.78 -7.68
CA SER A 205 13.49 -6.47 -7.25
C SER A 205 13.33 -8.00 -7.25
N SER A 206 12.79 -8.54 -8.33
CA SER A 206 12.56 -9.98 -8.54
C SER A 206 11.50 -10.64 -7.64
N ALA A 207 10.64 -9.86 -6.98
CA ALA A 207 9.60 -10.39 -6.12
C ALA A 207 8.30 -9.56 -6.18
N TRP A 208 7.17 -10.22 -5.94
CA TRP A 208 5.90 -9.54 -5.69
C TRP A 208 5.86 -9.02 -4.25
N ARG A 209 5.54 -7.74 -4.08
CA ARG A 209 5.40 -7.07 -2.79
C ARG A 209 4.00 -6.50 -2.65
N THR A 210 3.40 -6.63 -1.48
CA THR A 210 2.11 -5.99 -1.18
C THR A 210 2.35 -4.51 -0.85
N LEU A 211 1.74 -3.60 -1.61
CA LEU A 211 1.86 -2.14 -1.41
C LEU A 211 0.82 -1.62 -0.42
N LEU A 212 -0.40 -2.13 -0.53
CA LEU A 212 -1.51 -1.84 0.36
C LEU A 212 -2.13 -3.20 0.70
N PRO A 213 -1.84 -3.76 1.89
CA PRO A 213 -2.57 -4.92 2.33
C PRO A 213 -3.99 -4.49 2.66
N VAL A 214 -5.00 -5.28 2.28
CA VAL A 214 -6.30 -5.24 2.97
C VAL A 214 -6.13 -5.96 4.31
N ALA A 215 -5.15 -5.55 5.10
CA ALA A 215 -5.02 -6.06 6.45
C ALA A 215 -6.14 -5.41 7.28
N ALA A 216 -7.05 -6.23 7.81
CA ALA A 216 -7.85 -5.84 8.97
C ALA A 216 -6.91 -5.18 10.00
N PRO A 217 -7.33 -4.08 10.66
CA PRO A 217 -6.46 -3.31 11.52
C PRO A 217 -5.71 -4.23 12.49
N THR A 218 -4.39 -4.05 12.60
CA THR A 218 -3.51 -4.77 13.54
C THR A 218 -3.89 -4.57 15.01
N SER A 219 -4.90 -3.75 15.29
CA SER A 219 -5.65 -3.65 16.53
C SER A 219 -7.05 -4.25 16.31
N GLN A 220 -7.19 -5.56 16.55
CA GLN A 220 -8.50 -6.18 16.64
C GLN A 220 -9.00 -5.98 18.06
N VAL A 221 -10.02 -5.13 18.20
CA VAL A 221 -10.71 -4.91 19.48
C VAL A 221 -11.85 -5.91 19.62
N SER A 222 -11.75 -6.77 20.62
CA SER A 222 -12.82 -7.66 21.06
C SER A 222 -13.48 -7.06 22.29
N PHE A 223 -14.81 -7.01 22.32
CA PHE A 223 -15.59 -6.37 23.38
C PHE A 223 -16.79 -7.24 23.74
N VAL A 224 -17.06 -7.39 25.04
CA VAL A 224 -18.28 -8.01 25.53
C VAL A 224 -18.83 -7.24 26.73
N ARG A 225 -20.15 -6.98 26.68
CA ARG A 225 -20.93 -6.34 27.74
C ARG A 225 -21.87 -7.36 28.36
N LYS A 226 -21.97 -7.34 29.68
CA LYS A 226 -22.91 -8.14 30.46
C LYS A 226 -24.34 -7.67 30.17
N THR A 227 -25.20 -8.59 29.75
CA THR A 227 -26.58 -8.28 29.30
C THR A 227 -27.64 -8.37 30.39
N SER A 228 -27.38 -9.11 31.48
CA SER A 228 -28.24 -9.16 32.65
C SER A 228 -27.43 -9.33 33.93
N ASP A 229 -28.03 -8.92 35.05
CA ASP A 229 -27.47 -9.07 36.39
C ASP A 229 -27.26 -10.56 36.72
N THR A 230 -26.26 -10.83 37.54
CA THR A 230 -26.04 -12.15 38.10
C THR A 230 -25.75 -12.01 39.58
N ALA A 231 -26.61 -12.58 40.41
CA ALA A 231 -26.50 -12.58 41.87
C ALA A 231 -25.99 -13.95 42.35
N ARG A 232 -25.12 -13.94 43.36
CA ARG A 232 -24.56 -15.14 43.99
C ARG A 232 -24.65 -15.05 45.51
N SER A 233 -25.41 -15.94 46.13
CA SER A 233 -25.54 -16.11 47.58
C SER A 233 -24.89 -17.43 48.02
N ASN A 234 -24.29 -17.44 49.20
CA ASN A 234 -23.58 -18.60 49.78
C ASN A 234 -22.54 -19.21 48.83
N ALA A 235 -21.86 -18.37 48.04
CA ALA A 235 -21.00 -18.81 46.97
C ALA A 235 -19.58 -18.27 47.15
N ALA A 236 -18.74 -18.99 47.89
CA ALA A 236 -17.33 -18.65 48.13
C ALA A 236 -16.37 -19.19 47.05
N SER A 237 -16.87 -19.98 46.10
CA SER A 237 -16.05 -20.58 45.03
C SER A 237 -16.23 -19.82 43.72
N GLN A 238 -15.11 -19.41 43.11
CA GLN A 238 -15.12 -18.67 41.86
C GLN A 238 -15.77 -19.48 40.73
N THR A 239 -16.72 -18.87 40.05
CA THR A 239 -17.42 -19.45 38.90
C THR A 239 -17.41 -18.46 37.74
N ALA A 240 -17.36 -18.97 36.51
CA ALA A 240 -17.40 -18.16 35.29
C ALA A 240 -18.65 -17.27 35.25
N ASP A 241 -18.48 -16.02 34.80
CA ASP A 241 -19.59 -15.17 34.45
C ASP A 241 -20.25 -15.67 33.16
N PRO A 242 -21.59 -15.73 33.06
CA PRO A 242 -22.26 -16.25 31.87
C PRO A 242 -22.10 -15.35 30.63
N HIS A 243 -21.69 -14.09 30.78
CA HIS A 243 -21.60 -13.13 29.66
C HIS A 243 -20.18 -12.67 29.37
N LEU A 244 -19.32 -12.57 30.38
CA LEU A 244 -18.01 -11.92 30.24
C LEU A 244 -16.91 -12.92 29.84
N THR A 245 -16.98 -13.38 28.59
CA THR A 245 -15.99 -14.26 27.95
C THR A 245 -15.58 -13.71 26.59
N LEU A 246 -14.27 -13.65 26.32
CA LEU A 246 -13.71 -13.25 25.03
C LEU A 246 -12.72 -14.30 24.52
N ALA A 247 -12.81 -14.62 23.22
CA ALA A 247 -11.84 -15.48 22.56
C ALA A 247 -10.52 -14.73 22.29
N VAL A 248 -9.41 -15.44 22.42
CA VAL A 248 -8.05 -14.98 22.15
C VAL A 248 -7.31 -16.00 21.28
N ALA A 249 -6.60 -15.50 20.28
CA ALA A 249 -5.71 -16.31 19.43
C ALA A 249 -4.44 -16.74 20.18
N ALA A 250 -3.81 -17.82 19.72
CA ALA A 250 -2.49 -18.26 20.18
C ALA A 250 -1.39 -17.24 19.82
N ASN A 251 -0.27 -17.30 20.53
CA ASN A 251 0.96 -16.52 20.28
C ASN A 251 0.71 -15.03 20.07
N SER A 252 -0.14 -14.43 20.90
CA SER A 252 -0.59 -13.04 20.74
C SER A 252 -0.51 -12.27 22.06
N THR A 253 -0.31 -10.96 22.00
CA THR A 253 -0.36 -10.05 23.15
C THR A 253 -1.59 -9.16 23.03
N TYR A 254 -2.31 -8.99 24.15
CA TYR A 254 -3.50 -8.16 24.26
C TYR A 254 -3.36 -7.14 25.38
N LEU A 255 -3.80 -5.91 25.13
CA LEU A 255 -4.20 -4.97 26.19
C LEU A 255 -5.58 -5.38 26.70
N PHE A 256 -5.77 -5.32 28.01
CA PHE A 256 -7.02 -5.64 28.67
C PHE A 256 -7.55 -4.43 29.43
N ASP A 257 -8.84 -4.14 29.25
CA ASP A 257 -9.59 -3.15 30.00
C ASP A 257 -10.94 -3.73 30.43
N GLY A 258 -11.36 -3.45 31.67
CA GLY A 258 -12.67 -3.82 32.17
C GLY A 258 -13.32 -2.72 33.00
N PHE A 259 -14.63 -2.84 33.14
CA PHE A 259 -15.46 -2.04 34.03
C PHE A 259 -16.51 -2.95 34.65
N LEU A 260 -16.43 -3.17 35.95
CA LEU A 260 -17.28 -4.09 36.69
C LEU A 260 -18.13 -3.31 37.69
N ILE A 261 -19.44 -3.38 37.57
CA ILE A 261 -20.39 -2.78 38.50
C ILE A 261 -20.88 -3.88 39.44
N TYR A 262 -20.68 -3.72 40.74
CA TYR A 262 -21.01 -4.75 41.71
C TYR A 262 -21.58 -4.19 43.01
N SER A 263 -22.29 -5.02 43.76
CA SER A 263 -22.75 -4.75 45.12
C SER A 263 -22.76 -6.04 45.92
N GLY A 264 -22.81 -5.94 47.25
CA GLY A 264 -22.89 -7.09 48.12
C GLY A 264 -22.79 -6.70 49.59
N PRO A 265 -23.05 -7.64 50.51
CA PRO A 265 -22.84 -7.40 51.92
C PRO A 265 -21.33 -7.30 52.21
N THR A 266 -20.93 -6.35 53.04
CA THR A 266 -19.53 -6.14 53.47
C THR A 266 -18.93 -7.38 54.13
N ALA A 267 -19.76 -8.23 54.73
CA ALA A 267 -19.31 -9.50 55.32
C ALA A 267 -18.94 -10.56 54.27
N ALA A 268 -19.37 -10.41 53.02
CA ALA A 268 -19.08 -11.35 51.93
C ALA A 268 -18.04 -10.83 50.95
N ASP A 269 -17.95 -9.50 50.79
CA ASP A 269 -17.10 -8.81 49.82
C ASP A 269 -17.27 -9.37 48.39
N PHE A 270 -16.40 -8.95 47.47
CA PHE A 270 -16.37 -9.43 46.09
C PHE A 270 -14.99 -9.99 45.76
N ALA A 271 -14.95 -11.21 45.20
CA ALA A 271 -13.74 -11.85 44.73
C ALA A 271 -13.80 -12.01 43.21
N PHE A 272 -12.74 -11.66 42.47
CA PHE A 272 -12.69 -11.90 41.02
C PHE A 272 -11.31 -12.32 40.52
N GLY A 273 -11.29 -12.90 39.33
CA GLY A 273 -10.10 -13.28 38.59
C GLY A 273 -10.43 -13.57 37.14
N PHE A 274 -9.46 -14.10 36.41
CA PHE A 274 -9.65 -14.52 35.02
C PHE A 274 -9.11 -15.92 34.80
N THR A 275 -9.88 -16.76 34.11
CA THR A 275 -9.32 -17.97 33.50
C THR A 275 -8.67 -17.59 32.19
N LEU A 276 -7.47 -18.10 31.95
CA LEU A 276 -6.72 -17.89 30.72
C LEU A 276 -6.49 -19.23 29.98
N PRO A 277 -6.22 -19.20 28.67
CA PRO A 277 -5.79 -20.39 27.95
C PRO A 277 -4.51 -20.99 28.55
N SER A 278 -4.30 -22.29 28.32
CA SER A 278 -3.09 -22.98 28.80
C SER A 278 -1.81 -22.32 28.26
N GLY A 279 -0.86 -22.04 29.15
CA GLY A 279 0.40 -21.36 28.83
C GLY A 279 0.29 -19.86 28.62
N ALA A 280 -0.89 -19.25 28.83
CA ALA A 280 -1.03 -17.80 28.84
C ALA A 280 -0.54 -17.20 30.17
N THR A 281 0.02 -15.99 30.10
CA THR A 281 0.43 -15.19 31.25
C THR A 281 -0.27 -13.85 31.23
N SER A 282 -0.39 -13.20 32.39
CA SER A 282 -0.91 -11.84 32.44
C SER A 282 -0.45 -11.10 33.68
N GLN A 283 -0.60 -9.79 33.63
CA GLN A 283 -0.41 -8.89 34.76
C GLN A 283 -1.57 -7.90 34.74
N PHE A 284 -2.30 -7.79 35.84
CA PHE A 284 -3.43 -6.88 35.99
C PHE A 284 -3.29 -6.04 37.26
N ALA A 285 -3.85 -4.85 37.23
CA ALA A 285 -4.23 -4.09 38.41
C ALA A 285 -5.71 -3.70 38.27
N ALA A 286 -6.40 -3.49 39.37
CA ALA A 286 -7.78 -3.04 39.33
C ALA A 286 -7.96 -1.85 40.25
N HIS A 287 -8.36 -0.70 39.70
CA HIS A 287 -8.75 0.41 40.56
C HIS A 287 -10.10 0.05 41.19
N THR A 288 -10.07 -0.31 42.46
CA THR A 288 -11.21 -0.88 43.19
C THR A 288 -11.16 -0.50 44.65
N LEU A 289 -12.28 -0.66 45.36
CA LEU A 289 -12.31 -0.50 46.82
C LEU A 289 -11.43 -1.56 47.50
N ALA A 290 -10.65 -1.12 48.49
CA ALA A 290 -9.89 -2.02 49.36
C ALA A 290 -10.80 -3.08 50.02
N ASP A 291 -10.24 -4.23 50.36
CA ASP A 291 -10.97 -5.32 51.03
C ASP A 291 -11.59 -4.84 52.34
N THR A 292 -12.72 -5.43 52.74
CA THR A 292 -13.52 -5.06 53.92
C THR A 292 -14.20 -3.68 53.88
N ALA A 293 -14.03 -2.89 52.81
CA ALA A 293 -14.73 -1.62 52.67
C ALA A 293 -16.26 -1.81 52.56
N GLY A 294 -17.02 -1.17 53.44
CA GLY A 294 -18.48 -1.29 53.52
C GLY A 294 -19.29 -0.14 52.92
N ALA A 295 -18.62 0.87 52.35
CA ALA A 295 -19.24 2.00 51.67
C ALA A 295 -18.76 2.08 50.22
N THR A 296 -19.42 2.89 49.39
CA THR A 296 -19.03 3.11 47.98
C THR A 296 -17.89 4.12 47.81
N TYR A 297 -17.24 4.51 48.92
CA TYR A 297 -16.07 5.37 48.98
C TYR A 297 -15.09 4.81 50.02
N GLY A 298 -13.80 4.99 49.77
CA GLY A 298 -12.75 4.46 50.64
C GLY A 298 -11.39 4.45 49.93
N ASP A 299 -10.46 3.67 50.48
CA ASP A 299 -9.14 3.48 49.91
C ASP A 299 -9.21 2.67 48.61
N ILE A 300 -8.32 3.00 47.67
CA ILE A 300 -8.22 2.30 46.39
C ILE A 300 -7.08 1.29 46.47
N ASP A 301 -7.39 0.02 46.17
CA ASP A 301 -6.36 -0.98 45.92
C ASP A 301 -5.80 -0.82 44.50
N MET A 302 -4.47 -0.83 44.36
CA MET A 302 -3.76 -0.76 43.08
C MET A 302 -2.67 -1.82 42.97
N ARG A 303 -2.74 -2.89 43.77
CA ARG A 303 -1.80 -4.01 43.71
C ARG A 303 -1.83 -4.66 42.32
N VAL A 304 -0.65 -5.07 41.86
CA VAL A 304 -0.48 -5.85 40.63
C VAL A 304 -0.58 -7.33 40.96
N TYR A 305 -1.37 -8.06 40.18
CA TYR A 305 -1.58 -9.50 40.32
C TYR A 305 -1.29 -10.22 39.01
N ALA A 306 -0.91 -11.49 39.14
CA ALA A 306 -0.81 -12.44 38.04
C ALA A 306 -1.71 -13.65 38.35
N PRO A 307 -2.57 -14.10 37.44
CA PRO A 307 -3.29 -15.37 37.57
C PRO A 307 -2.32 -16.52 37.89
N PRO A 308 -2.72 -17.47 38.75
CA PRO A 308 -4.08 -17.74 39.20
C PRO A 308 -4.55 -16.91 40.42
N SER A 309 -3.84 -15.85 40.82
CA SER A 309 -4.23 -15.03 41.97
C SER A 309 -5.62 -14.41 41.82
N VAL A 310 -6.36 -14.40 42.93
CA VAL A 310 -7.69 -13.80 43.07
C VAL A 310 -7.55 -12.40 43.64
N PHE A 311 -8.31 -11.46 43.08
CA PHE A 311 -8.50 -10.13 43.64
C PHE A 311 -9.65 -10.15 44.65
N PHE A 312 -9.41 -9.57 45.82
CA PHE A 312 -10.42 -9.32 46.83
C PHE A 312 -10.70 -7.83 46.90
N MET A 313 -11.97 -7.44 46.87
CA MET A 313 -12.38 -6.03 46.95
C MET A 313 -13.59 -5.88 47.87
N GLY A 314 -13.63 -4.78 48.59
CA GLY A 314 -14.73 -4.46 49.50
C GLY A 314 -16.05 -4.32 48.75
N ALA A 315 -17.14 -4.77 49.37
CA ALA A 315 -18.49 -4.60 48.84
C ALA A 315 -19.41 -3.76 49.76
N ALA A 316 -20.24 -2.96 49.11
CA ALA A 316 -21.28 -2.17 49.77
C ALA A 316 -22.68 -2.58 49.26
N ALA A 317 -23.70 -2.24 50.05
CA ALA A 317 -25.10 -2.47 49.67
C ALA A 317 -25.54 -1.62 48.45
N SER A 318 -24.79 -0.57 48.12
CA SER A 318 -24.96 0.23 46.90
C SER A 318 -23.89 -0.14 45.87
N ASN A 319 -24.16 0.16 44.59
CA ASN A 319 -23.26 -0.18 43.49
C ASN A 319 -21.90 0.51 43.64
N ALA A 320 -20.85 -0.29 43.64
CA ALA A 320 -19.46 0.11 43.49
C ALA A 320 -18.96 -0.27 42.08
N ALA A 321 -17.82 0.30 41.68
CA ALA A 321 -17.19 0.02 40.40
C ALA A 321 -15.74 -0.44 40.59
N SER A 322 -15.32 -1.41 39.78
CA SER A 322 -13.94 -1.84 39.64
C SER A 322 -13.47 -1.68 38.20
N MET A 323 -12.27 -1.14 38.01
CA MET A 323 -11.69 -0.92 36.68
C MET A 323 -10.40 -1.73 36.51
N PRO A 324 -10.49 -3.06 36.23
CA PRO A 324 -9.32 -3.88 35.99
C PRO A 324 -8.68 -3.53 34.63
N ARG A 325 -7.35 -3.41 34.61
CA ARG A 325 -6.55 -3.16 33.41
C ARG A 325 -5.26 -3.97 33.44
N GLY A 326 -4.73 -4.31 32.27
CA GLY A 326 -3.48 -5.06 32.21
C GLY A 326 -3.09 -5.56 30.84
N ILE A 327 -2.20 -6.55 30.83
CA ILE A 327 -1.71 -7.22 29.63
C ILE A 327 -1.92 -8.71 29.75
N ILE A 328 -2.39 -9.34 28.67
CA ILE A 328 -2.47 -10.79 28.51
C ILE A 328 -1.55 -11.22 27.38
N ARG A 329 -0.76 -12.27 27.60
CA ARG A 329 0.10 -12.89 26.59
C ARG A 329 -0.31 -14.34 26.45
N THR A 330 -0.78 -14.75 25.28
CA THR A 330 -1.15 -16.14 25.00
C THR A 330 0.07 -16.91 24.48
N GLY A 331 0.25 -18.14 24.98
CA GLY A 331 1.22 -19.09 24.44
C GLY A 331 0.71 -19.79 23.17
N GLY A 332 1.24 -20.98 22.88
CA GLY A 332 0.88 -21.75 21.68
C GLY A 332 -0.59 -22.21 21.58
N THR A 333 -1.41 -21.98 22.61
CA THR A 333 -2.80 -22.43 22.68
C THR A 333 -3.75 -21.23 22.60
N ALA A 334 -4.65 -21.23 21.62
CA ALA A 334 -5.78 -20.30 21.56
C ALA A 334 -6.86 -20.72 22.57
N GLY A 335 -7.74 -19.80 22.95
CA GLY A 335 -8.82 -20.14 23.89
C GLY A 335 -9.60 -18.92 24.33
N ASN A 336 -10.12 -18.97 25.56
CA ASN A 336 -10.97 -17.93 26.11
C ASN A 336 -10.32 -17.27 27.33
N VAL A 337 -10.53 -15.95 27.43
CA VAL A 337 -10.38 -15.19 28.67
C VAL A 337 -11.78 -15.02 29.24
N THR A 338 -12.03 -15.58 30.42
CA THR A 338 -13.35 -15.50 31.09
C THR A 338 -13.20 -14.90 32.46
N LEU A 339 -14.03 -13.91 32.78
CA LEU A 339 -14.14 -13.39 34.14
C LEU A 339 -14.73 -14.49 35.05
N ILE A 340 -14.03 -14.80 36.13
CA ILE A 340 -14.54 -15.64 37.21
C ILE A 340 -14.70 -14.79 38.47
N TRP A 341 -15.77 -15.02 39.22
CA TRP A 341 -16.02 -14.24 40.44
C TRP A 341 -16.79 -15.03 41.50
N SER A 342 -16.84 -14.52 42.72
CA SER A 342 -17.59 -15.11 43.83
C SER A 342 -17.74 -14.09 44.97
N GLN A 343 -18.40 -14.51 46.04
CA GLN A 343 -18.17 -13.90 47.36
C GLN A 343 -16.78 -14.30 47.85
N VAL A 344 -16.14 -13.45 48.64
CA VAL A 344 -14.91 -13.82 49.39
C VAL A 344 -15.28 -14.84 50.47
N ILE A 345 -16.38 -14.58 51.18
CA ILE A 345 -16.96 -15.45 52.21
C ILE A 345 -18.43 -15.68 51.87
N GLY A 346 -18.88 -16.93 51.93
CA GLY A 346 -20.28 -17.27 51.65
C GLY A 346 -21.24 -16.57 52.60
N ASN A 347 -22.24 -15.89 52.05
CA ASN A 347 -23.24 -15.15 52.82
C ASN A 347 -24.65 -15.34 52.24
N ALA A 348 -25.66 -15.37 53.11
CA ALA A 348 -27.05 -15.51 52.70
C ALA A 348 -27.52 -14.36 51.81
N SER A 349 -27.03 -13.14 52.05
CA SER A 349 -27.25 -12.00 51.17
C SER A 349 -26.35 -12.12 49.94
N ALA A 350 -26.93 -11.90 48.76
CA ALA A 350 -26.21 -12.09 47.51
C ALA A 350 -25.23 -10.95 47.22
N THR A 351 -24.10 -11.32 46.64
CA THR A 351 -23.22 -10.40 45.91
C THR A 351 -23.64 -10.42 44.44
N THR A 352 -23.83 -9.25 43.83
CA THR A 352 -24.37 -9.10 42.47
C THR A 352 -23.37 -8.41 41.57
N LEU A 353 -23.11 -8.99 40.40
CA LEU A 353 -22.45 -8.33 39.28
C LEU A 353 -23.52 -7.88 38.27
N TYR A 354 -23.59 -6.59 38.03
CA TYR A 354 -24.68 -5.98 37.26
C TYR A 354 -24.42 -6.00 35.75
N ALA A 355 -25.52 -5.97 34.99
CA ALA A 355 -25.52 -5.60 33.58
C ALA A 355 -24.75 -4.29 33.35
N ASP A 356 -24.34 -4.04 32.11
CA ASP A 356 -23.44 -2.91 31.73
C ASP A 356 -21.99 -3.04 32.17
N SER A 357 -21.65 -3.99 33.04
CA SER A 357 -20.26 -4.41 33.22
C SER A 357 -19.68 -4.93 31.90
N TYR A 358 -18.43 -4.62 31.58
CA TYR A 358 -17.80 -5.06 30.33
C TYR A 358 -16.34 -5.45 30.51
N ILE A 359 -15.84 -6.22 29.53
CA ILE A 359 -14.42 -6.42 29.29
C ILE A 359 -14.09 -6.19 27.81
N ARG A 360 -12.91 -5.65 27.56
CA ARG A 360 -12.35 -5.34 26.25
C ARG A 360 -10.94 -5.90 26.15
N LEU A 361 -10.63 -6.48 25.00
CA LEU A 361 -9.29 -6.89 24.61
C LEU A 361 -8.89 -6.20 23.32
N GLU A 362 -7.67 -5.71 23.25
CA GLU A 362 -7.10 -5.16 22.04
C GLU A 362 -5.82 -5.92 21.70
N LYS A 363 -5.80 -6.59 20.55
CA LYS A 363 -4.59 -7.28 20.09
C LYS A 363 -3.53 -6.25 19.70
N VAL A 364 -2.32 -6.39 20.24
CA VAL A 364 -1.20 -5.44 20.01
C VAL A 364 0.09 -6.09 19.49
N ALA A 365 0.20 -7.42 19.56
CA ALA A 365 1.27 -8.20 18.92
C ALA A 365 0.80 -9.62 18.59
#